data_AF-A0A845MPB1-F1
#
_entry.id   AF-A0A845MPB1-F1
#
_cell.length_a   1.000
_cell.length_b   1.000
_cell.length_c   1.000
_cell.angle_alpha   90.00
_cell.angle_beta   90.00
_cell.angle_gamma   90.00
#
_symmetry.space_group_name_H-M   'P 1'
#
loop_
_entity.id
_entity.type
_entity.pdbx_description
1 polymer ?
#
loop_
_entity_poly.entity_id
_entity_poly.type
_entity_poly.pdbx_seq_one_letter_code
_entity_poly.pdbx_strand_id
1 'polypeptide(L)'
;MQNNRNKGLVGALPGLAAPMAIALVMTGCGGGGSSSSGGAKADDKPASAYSYPADMPADVATKEMACGGEDAIELDANNITDSAKIAFLDAQDGDVIVFPEGKFNLQDTLTLDGELGGARVDGVTICGQGMDKTILDFSQSVGDDGLFITNINNVEIFGLAVTEAANNAIKLQHADGVKIHYTATVWQGEPDKGNGAYGLYPVESKNVLVENSYVRGSADAGVYVGQSENIVVRNNVAEYNVAGIEIENSRNADMYNNIARYNTGGLLVFDLPIGNGAYGSGVRVFGNEVYENNTKNFANSSSNPGGVHIVPPGTGVIVLSTDNVEIFDNTIEKHDTLAVAVTSYLMADEDAFGADYQGIIADGWLPLVRNIHVHDNSIADTGANPNGALIQDLILLFSFTEGLQWSHIIYDGAAEQLANTGALMGLGIGAYEAGDKVCFQNNSGATIGYPYDPATSATEAGPTLSPAFGTDLLDCSHEPLPAASLVFDGVTYGCGVDDTTSEHCAASL
;
A
#
# COMPACT_ATOMS: atom_id res chain seq x y z
N MET A 1 -36.71 -36.90 14.79
CA MET A 1 -37.44 -36.15 15.84
C MET A 1 -36.76 -34.78 15.94
N GLN A 2 -37.00 -33.90 14.97
CA GLN A 2 -37.93 -32.75 15.08
C GLN A 2 -37.80 -32.00 16.40
N ASN A 3 -37.25 -30.78 16.34
CA ASN A 3 -37.84 -29.68 17.08
C ASN A 3 -37.69 -28.36 16.33
N ASN A 4 -38.85 -27.83 15.93
CA ASN A 4 -39.09 -26.49 15.41
C ASN A 4 -38.77 -25.43 16.46
N ARG A 5 -38.14 -24.32 16.06
CA ARG A 5 -38.46 -22.98 16.61
C ARG A 5 -38.46 -21.92 15.51
N ASN A 6 -39.66 -21.43 15.27
CA ASN A 6 -40.10 -20.15 14.68
C ASN A 6 -39.07 -19.24 14.02
N LYS A 7 -39.21 -19.09 12.71
CA LYS A 7 -38.90 -17.85 11.97
C LYS A 7 -40.02 -16.84 12.25
N GLY A 8 -39.68 -15.74 12.92
CA GLY A 8 -40.48 -14.52 12.97
C GLY A 8 -39.94 -13.53 11.95
N LEU A 9 -40.84 -12.97 11.14
CA LEU A 9 -40.61 -12.00 10.07
C LEU A 9 -39.73 -10.81 10.52
N VAL A 10 -38.71 -10.51 9.74
CA VAL A 10 -38.16 -9.15 9.59
C VAL A 10 -38.21 -8.82 8.09
N GLY A 11 -38.72 -7.63 7.80
CA GLY A 11 -39.09 -7.18 6.46
C GLY A 11 -37.89 -7.10 5.52
N ALA A 12 -38.12 -7.56 4.29
CA ALA A 12 -37.22 -7.36 3.16
C ALA A 12 -37.18 -5.87 2.79
N LEU A 13 -35.96 -5.32 2.70
CA LEU A 13 -35.67 -4.14 1.90
C LEU A 13 -35.91 -4.47 0.42
N PRO A 14 -36.47 -3.55 -0.39
CA PRO A 14 -36.65 -3.79 -1.81
C PRO A 14 -35.29 -3.67 -2.52
N GLY A 15 -34.76 -4.80 -2.98
CA GLY A 15 -33.63 -4.83 -3.90
C GLY A 15 -33.97 -4.11 -5.20
N LEU A 16 -33.11 -3.19 -5.61
CA LEU A 16 -33.10 -2.63 -6.96
C LEU A 16 -32.56 -3.70 -7.93
N ALA A 17 -33.37 -3.98 -8.95
CA ALA A 17 -33.13 -5.04 -9.90
C ALA A 17 -32.09 -4.65 -10.97
N ALA A 18 -31.03 -5.46 -11.04
CA ALA A 18 -30.32 -6.02 -12.19
C ALA A 18 -30.10 -5.20 -13.50
N PRO A 19 -28.86 -5.15 -14.03
CA PRO A 19 -28.58 -4.64 -15.36
C PRO A 19 -29.10 -5.56 -16.47
N MET A 20 -29.68 -4.93 -17.49
CA MET A 20 -30.23 -5.54 -18.70
C MET A 20 -29.08 -6.03 -19.60
N ALA A 21 -28.91 -7.35 -19.75
CA ALA A 21 -27.98 -7.93 -20.70
C ALA A 21 -28.48 -7.74 -22.15
N ILE A 22 -27.80 -6.88 -22.93
CA ILE A 22 -27.97 -6.82 -24.38
C ILE A 22 -27.04 -7.86 -25.01
N ALA A 23 -27.63 -8.94 -25.52
CA ALA A 23 -26.95 -9.93 -26.34
C ALA A 23 -26.67 -9.35 -27.73
N LEU A 24 -25.40 -9.08 -28.04
CA LEU A 24 -24.96 -8.80 -29.41
C LEU A 24 -24.64 -10.13 -30.11
N VAL A 25 -25.49 -10.52 -31.06
CA VAL A 25 -25.23 -11.63 -31.97
C VAL A 25 -24.32 -11.12 -33.09
N MET A 26 -23.07 -11.57 -33.12
CA MET A 26 -22.19 -11.44 -34.28
C MET A 26 -21.89 -12.83 -34.83
N THR A 27 -22.64 -13.22 -35.86
CA THR A 27 -22.30 -14.33 -36.77
C THR A 27 -21.53 -13.76 -37.95
N GLY A 28 -20.28 -14.20 -38.13
CA GLY A 28 -19.45 -13.85 -39.28
C GLY A 28 -18.32 -14.86 -39.47
N CYS A 29 -18.46 -15.70 -40.49
CA CYS A 29 -17.59 -16.84 -40.84
C CYS A 29 -16.20 -16.45 -41.36
N GLY A 30 -15.23 -17.33 -41.10
CA GLY A 30 -14.48 -17.97 -42.19
C GLY A 30 -12.98 -17.68 -42.27
N GLY A 31 -12.18 -18.76 -42.21
CA GLY A 31 -10.83 -18.77 -42.77
C GLY A 31 -9.85 -19.70 -42.05
N GLY A 32 -9.91 -21.00 -42.35
CA GLY A 32 -8.87 -21.95 -41.93
C GLY A 32 -7.59 -21.79 -42.74
N GLY A 33 -6.44 -21.92 -42.07
CA GLY A 33 -5.11 -22.03 -42.66
C GLY A 33 -4.21 -22.85 -41.74
N SER A 34 -3.64 -23.93 -42.27
CA SER A 34 -2.77 -24.88 -41.58
C SER A 34 -1.29 -24.66 -41.92
N SER A 35 -0.41 -25.28 -41.12
CA SER A 35 1.06 -25.32 -41.21
C SER A 35 1.77 -24.09 -40.61
N SER A 36 2.88 -24.18 -39.88
CA SER A 36 3.96 -25.19 -39.86
C SER A 36 4.77 -25.12 -38.56
N SER A 37 5.28 -26.27 -38.09
CA SER A 37 6.27 -26.39 -37.02
C SER A 37 7.62 -25.83 -37.49
N GLY A 38 8.07 -24.73 -36.91
CA GLY A 38 9.42 -24.18 -37.07
C GLY A 38 10.05 -24.01 -35.69
N GLY A 39 11.03 -24.85 -35.36
CA GLY A 39 11.82 -24.70 -34.14
C GLY A 39 12.59 -23.38 -34.16
N ALA A 40 12.23 -22.47 -33.25
CA ALA A 40 13.04 -21.32 -32.95
C ALA A 40 14.13 -21.77 -31.97
N LYS A 41 15.39 -21.66 -32.40
CA LYS A 41 16.55 -21.74 -31.53
C LYS A 41 16.42 -20.62 -30.50
N ALA A 42 16.58 -20.96 -29.23
CA ALA A 42 16.71 -19.98 -28.16
C ALA A 42 17.91 -19.08 -28.47
N ASP A 43 17.64 -17.78 -28.64
CA ASP A 43 18.68 -16.77 -28.70
C ASP A 43 19.16 -16.53 -27.25
N ASP A 44 20.41 -16.88 -27.04
CA ASP A 44 21.17 -16.83 -25.79
C ASP A 44 21.60 -15.37 -25.50
N LYS A 45 20.62 -14.47 -25.31
CA LYS A 45 20.87 -13.12 -24.76
C LYS A 45 20.62 -13.17 -23.26
N PRO A 46 21.56 -12.71 -22.40
CA PRO A 46 21.23 -12.48 -21.00
C PRO A 46 20.07 -11.49 -20.99
N ALA A 47 18.96 -11.85 -20.34
CA ALA A 47 17.93 -10.90 -19.98
C ALA A 47 18.64 -9.71 -19.33
N SER A 48 18.50 -8.53 -19.94
CA SER A 48 19.15 -7.31 -19.49
C SER A 48 18.91 -7.13 -17.99
N ALA A 49 19.98 -6.88 -17.22
CA ALA A 49 19.82 -6.34 -15.87
C ALA A 49 18.79 -5.20 -15.94
N TYR A 50 17.78 -5.21 -15.07
CA TYR A 50 16.82 -4.13 -15.02
C TYR A 50 17.60 -2.82 -14.74
N SER A 51 17.26 -1.75 -15.45
CA SER A 51 17.93 -0.46 -15.27
C SER A 51 17.15 0.38 -14.28
N TYR A 52 17.84 0.92 -13.28
CA TYR A 52 17.26 1.96 -12.45
C TYR A 52 16.84 3.15 -13.31
N PRO A 53 15.75 3.81 -12.95
CA PRO A 53 15.37 5.02 -13.65
C PRO A 53 16.46 6.09 -13.45
N ALA A 54 16.71 6.87 -14.51
CA ALA A 54 17.82 7.82 -14.55
C ALA A 54 17.71 8.99 -13.54
N ASP A 55 16.51 9.18 -13.00
CA ASP A 55 16.15 10.18 -12.00
C ASP A 55 15.94 9.58 -10.59
N MET A 56 16.29 8.30 -10.39
CA MET A 56 16.50 7.79 -9.04
C MET A 56 17.52 8.68 -8.33
N PRO A 57 17.28 9.05 -7.05
CA PRO A 57 18.27 9.79 -6.27
C PRO A 57 19.65 9.14 -6.38
N ALA A 58 20.66 9.92 -6.78
CA ALA A 58 21.97 9.39 -7.15
C ALA A 58 22.66 8.67 -5.98
N ASP A 59 22.37 9.10 -4.76
CA ASP A 59 22.84 8.50 -3.51
C ASP A 59 22.20 7.13 -3.24
N VAL A 60 20.97 6.88 -3.70
CA VAL A 60 20.32 5.56 -3.59
C VAL A 60 20.99 4.55 -4.50
N ALA A 61 21.25 4.90 -5.77
CA ALA A 61 21.78 3.95 -6.75
C ALA A 61 23.29 3.68 -6.64
N THR A 62 24.07 4.61 -6.07
CA THR A 62 25.56 4.56 -6.16
C THR A 62 26.29 4.39 -4.83
N LYS A 63 25.57 4.22 -3.72
CA LYS A 63 26.22 4.10 -2.41
C LYS A 63 27.02 2.80 -2.29
N GLU A 64 28.31 2.95 -1.98
CA GLU A 64 29.18 1.83 -1.66
C GLU A 64 28.73 1.19 -0.35
N MET A 65 28.43 -0.11 -0.40
CA MET A 65 27.93 -0.90 0.72
C MET A 65 29.10 -1.63 1.38
N ALA A 66 29.28 -1.43 2.68
CA ALA A 66 30.20 -2.24 3.48
C ALA A 66 29.45 -3.49 3.94
N CYS A 67 29.45 -4.53 3.10
CA CYS A 67 28.89 -5.83 3.42
C CYS A 67 30.03 -6.84 3.68
N GLY A 68 30.02 -7.48 4.85
CA GLY A 68 31.05 -8.45 5.28
C GLY A 68 31.70 -8.13 6.62
N GLY A 69 32.76 -8.87 6.95
CA GLY A 69 33.44 -8.78 8.25
C GLY A 69 34.37 -9.97 8.49
N GLU A 70 35.17 -9.94 9.56
CA GLU A 70 36.09 -11.05 9.88
C GLU A 70 35.35 -12.38 10.15
N ASP A 71 34.13 -12.30 10.69
CA ASP A 71 33.28 -13.44 11.06
C ASP A 71 32.03 -13.57 10.16
N ALA A 72 32.00 -12.90 9.01
CA ALA A 72 30.86 -12.96 8.10
C ALA A 72 30.72 -14.33 7.41
N ILE A 73 29.47 -14.74 7.19
CA ILE A 73 29.11 -15.96 6.46
C ILE A 73 29.06 -15.62 4.97
N GLU A 74 30.21 -15.78 4.31
CA GLU A 74 30.36 -15.61 2.86
C GLU A 74 29.69 -16.76 2.10
N LEU A 75 28.64 -16.46 1.33
CA LEU A 75 27.91 -17.47 0.58
C LEU A 75 28.69 -17.96 -0.66
N ASP A 76 28.60 -19.25 -0.97
CA ASP A 76 29.28 -19.83 -2.13
C ASP A 76 28.54 -19.48 -3.41
N ALA A 77 29.12 -18.58 -4.21
CA ALA A 77 28.58 -18.17 -5.52
C ALA A 77 28.28 -19.35 -6.46
N ASN A 78 28.98 -20.49 -6.33
CA ASN A 78 28.75 -21.67 -7.17
C ASN A 78 27.63 -22.57 -6.67
N ASN A 79 27.16 -22.38 -5.43
CA ASN A 79 26.08 -23.13 -4.83
C ASN A 79 25.16 -22.24 -3.98
N ILE A 80 24.82 -21.07 -4.55
CA ILE A 80 24.25 -19.94 -3.80
C ILE A 80 22.93 -20.28 -3.09
N THR A 81 22.06 -21.09 -3.71
CA THR A 81 20.79 -21.49 -3.09
C THR A 81 21.04 -22.34 -1.85
N ASP A 82 21.82 -23.41 -1.96
CA ASP A 82 22.07 -24.30 -0.83
C ASP A 82 22.88 -23.61 0.27
N SER A 83 23.91 -22.84 -0.08
CA SER A 83 24.72 -22.12 0.92
C SER A 83 23.88 -21.09 1.67
N ALA A 84 22.99 -20.37 0.97
CA ALA A 84 22.07 -19.44 1.60
C ALA A 84 21.13 -20.19 2.54
N LYS A 85 20.45 -21.25 2.07
CA LYS A 85 19.51 -22.03 2.91
C LYS A 85 20.17 -22.58 4.17
N ILE A 86 21.43 -23.02 4.10
CA ILE A 86 22.20 -23.45 5.27
C ILE A 86 22.44 -22.26 6.21
N ALA A 87 22.96 -21.14 5.70
CA ALA A 87 23.21 -19.95 6.51
C ALA A 87 21.93 -19.40 7.19
N PHE A 88 20.82 -19.38 6.46
CA PHE A 88 19.52 -18.96 6.96
C PHE A 88 18.96 -19.90 8.04
N LEU A 89 19.16 -21.21 7.88
CA LEU A 89 18.71 -22.22 8.84
C LEU A 89 19.53 -22.20 10.14
N ASP A 90 20.83 -21.96 10.02
CA ASP A 90 21.79 -22.02 11.13
C ASP A 90 22.06 -20.64 11.76
N ALA A 91 21.36 -19.59 11.32
CA ALA A 91 21.58 -18.20 11.72
C ALA A 91 21.51 -18.01 13.25
N GLN A 92 22.47 -17.26 13.79
CA GLN A 92 22.62 -16.93 15.21
C GLN A 92 22.68 -15.43 15.43
N ASP A 93 22.68 -15.03 16.71
CA ASP A 93 22.73 -13.63 17.11
C ASP A 93 23.97 -12.94 16.52
N GLY A 94 23.74 -11.82 15.84
CA GLY A 94 24.80 -11.01 15.23
C GLY A 94 25.37 -11.53 13.90
N ASP A 95 24.82 -12.62 13.34
CA ASP A 95 25.34 -13.16 12.07
C ASP A 95 25.20 -12.17 10.92
N VAL A 96 26.27 -12.08 10.11
CA VAL A 96 26.29 -11.30 8.87
C VAL A 96 26.37 -12.26 7.69
N ILE A 97 25.27 -12.40 6.95
CA ILE A 97 25.14 -13.29 5.79
C ILE A 97 25.40 -12.46 4.52
N VAL A 98 26.46 -12.81 3.79
CA VAL A 98 26.96 -12.03 2.66
C VAL A 98 26.67 -12.73 1.34
N PHE A 99 25.82 -12.10 0.53
CA PHE A 99 25.68 -12.45 -0.87
C PHE A 99 26.82 -11.80 -1.67
N PRO A 100 27.56 -12.59 -2.48
CA PRO A 100 28.62 -12.05 -3.32
C PRO A 100 28.06 -11.14 -4.43
N GLU A 101 28.95 -10.41 -5.10
CA GLU A 101 28.60 -9.74 -6.36
C GLU A 101 28.29 -10.77 -7.44
N GLY A 102 27.18 -10.56 -8.16
CA GLY A 102 26.74 -11.42 -9.25
C GLY A 102 25.22 -11.45 -9.41
N LYS A 103 24.79 -12.07 -10.52
CA LYS A 103 23.39 -12.45 -10.73
C LYS A 103 23.24 -13.94 -10.47
N PHE A 104 22.40 -14.28 -9.51
CA PHE A 104 22.22 -15.63 -9.00
C PHE A 104 20.81 -16.10 -9.32
N ASN A 105 20.69 -17.30 -9.88
CA ASN A 105 19.39 -17.93 -10.05
C ASN A 105 19.08 -18.78 -8.79
N LEU A 106 18.04 -18.39 -8.07
CA LEU A 106 17.61 -19.04 -6.83
C LEU A 106 16.52 -20.05 -7.15
N GLN A 107 16.71 -21.27 -6.66
CA GLN A 107 15.85 -22.41 -6.99
C GLN A 107 14.70 -22.62 -5.99
N ASP A 108 14.71 -21.91 -4.86
CA ASP A 108 13.73 -22.07 -3.79
C ASP A 108 13.68 -20.81 -2.89
N THR A 109 12.62 -20.68 -2.08
CA THR A 109 12.52 -19.64 -1.06
C THR A 109 13.66 -19.75 -0.03
N LEU A 110 14.21 -18.61 0.36
CA LEU A 110 15.19 -18.49 1.44
C LEU A 110 14.48 -18.12 2.74
N THR A 111 14.32 -19.10 3.62
CA THR A 111 13.57 -18.93 4.87
C THR A 111 14.48 -18.81 6.08
N LEU A 112 14.36 -17.70 6.82
CA LEU A 112 14.87 -17.52 8.18
C LEU A 112 13.71 -17.64 9.16
N ASP A 113 13.73 -18.63 10.05
CA ASP A 113 12.87 -18.63 11.24
C ASP A 113 13.74 -18.40 12.46
N GLY A 114 13.63 -17.20 13.04
CA GLY A 114 14.43 -16.76 14.17
C GLY A 114 14.05 -17.42 15.49
N GLU A 115 13.03 -18.29 15.53
CA GLU A 115 12.65 -18.99 16.76
C GLU A 115 13.60 -20.17 17.06
N LEU A 116 14.61 -19.91 17.89
CA LEU A 116 15.55 -20.93 18.36
C LEU A 116 15.38 -21.19 19.86
N GLY A 117 14.87 -22.38 20.20
CA GLY A 117 14.80 -22.84 21.59
C GLY A 117 13.88 -22.01 22.49
N GLY A 118 12.92 -21.29 21.92
CA GLY A 118 11.98 -20.41 22.63
C GLY A 118 12.49 -18.97 22.84
N ALA A 119 13.62 -18.62 22.22
CA ALA A 119 14.11 -17.24 22.09
C ALA A 119 14.12 -16.84 20.60
N ARG A 120 14.13 -15.53 20.35
CA ARG A 120 14.30 -14.98 19.01
C ARG A 120 15.77 -14.68 18.76
N VAL A 121 16.27 -15.04 17.60
CA VAL A 121 17.57 -14.60 17.10
C VAL A 121 17.57 -13.08 16.96
N ASP A 122 18.68 -12.44 17.32
CA ASP A 122 18.82 -10.98 17.38
C ASP A 122 20.00 -10.46 16.55
N GLY A 123 19.80 -9.38 15.79
CA GLY A 123 20.90 -8.66 15.15
C GLY A 123 21.45 -9.30 13.87
N VAL A 124 20.63 -10.00 13.09
CA VAL A 124 21.06 -10.62 11.83
C VAL A 124 21.11 -9.59 10.71
N THR A 125 22.22 -9.58 9.97
CA THR A 125 22.41 -8.76 8.76
C THR A 125 22.43 -9.65 7.53
N ILE A 126 21.62 -9.33 6.53
CA ILE A 126 21.59 -9.98 5.22
C ILE A 126 21.97 -8.93 4.19
N CYS A 127 23.16 -9.06 3.59
CA CYS A 127 23.66 -8.00 2.73
C CYS A 127 24.28 -8.49 1.42
N GLY A 128 24.31 -7.60 0.43
CA GLY A 128 25.03 -7.77 -0.82
C GLY A 128 25.97 -6.59 -1.13
N GLN A 129 26.50 -6.55 -2.35
CA GLN A 129 27.53 -5.60 -2.77
C GLN A 129 26.97 -4.32 -3.42
N GLY A 130 25.64 -4.20 -3.49
CA GLY A 130 24.88 -3.12 -4.12
C GLY A 130 23.66 -3.67 -4.87
N MET A 131 22.56 -2.91 -4.91
CA MET A 131 21.33 -3.36 -5.58
C MET A 131 21.55 -3.68 -7.08
N ASP A 132 22.51 -3.02 -7.73
CA ASP A 132 22.87 -3.24 -9.15
C ASP A 132 23.91 -4.36 -9.35
N LYS A 133 24.49 -4.87 -8.26
CA LYS A 133 25.63 -5.79 -8.26
C LYS A 133 25.28 -7.18 -7.75
N THR A 134 24.45 -7.27 -6.72
CA THR A 134 23.98 -8.53 -6.13
C THR A 134 22.51 -8.70 -6.46
N ILE A 135 22.21 -9.55 -7.45
CA ILE A 135 20.86 -9.78 -7.98
C ILE A 135 20.45 -11.23 -7.70
N LEU A 136 19.38 -11.41 -6.93
CA LEU A 136 18.76 -12.69 -6.60
C LEU A 136 17.53 -12.89 -7.49
N ASP A 137 17.67 -13.72 -8.52
CA ASP A 137 16.65 -14.00 -9.53
C ASP A 137 15.89 -15.29 -9.18
N PHE A 138 14.61 -15.14 -8.80
CA PHE A 138 13.71 -16.23 -8.41
C PHE A 138 12.81 -16.71 -9.55
N SER A 139 13.06 -16.31 -10.80
CA SER A 139 12.24 -16.72 -11.96
C SER A 139 12.17 -18.23 -12.21
N GLN A 140 13.10 -19.00 -11.64
CA GLN A 140 13.10 -20.48 -11.69
C GLN A 140 12.88 -21.13 -10.32
N SER A 141 12.54 -20.34 -9.31
CA SER A 141 12.23 -20.83 -7.97
C SER A 141 11.00 -21.73 -7.99
N VAL A 142 11.03 -22.81 -7.22
CA VAL A 142 9.84 -23.62 -6.94
C VAL A 142 9.04 -23.14 -5.72
N GLY A 143 9.61 -22.22 -4.95
CA GLY A 143 8.97 -21.58 -3.79
C GLY A 143 8.28 -20.27 -4.16
N ASP A 144 7.30 -19.87 -3.34
CA ASP A 144 6.45 -18.71 -3.60
C ASP A 144 7.20 -17.39 -3.33
N ASP A 145 7.84 -17.28 -2.16
CA ASP A 145 8.52 -16.07 -1.72
C ASP A 145 10.01 -16.08 -2.09
N GLY A 146 10.61 -14.90 -2.22
CA GLY A 146 12.06 -14.74 -2.37
C GLY A 146 12.78 -14.97 -1.04
N LEU A 147 12.81 -13.94 -0.20
CA LEU A 147 13.21 -14.05 1.20
C LEU A 147 11.97 -14.08 2.09
N PHE A 148 11.91 -15.05 3.00
CA PHE A 148 10.91 -15.10 4.06
C PHE A 148 11.60 -15.15 5.43
N ILE A 149 11.49 -14.07 6.19
CA ILE A 149 12.13 -13.93 7.50
C ILE A 149 11.03 -13.81 8.55
N THR A 150 11.06 -14.63 9.59
CA THR A 150 10.03 -14.62 10.64
C THR A 150 10.60 -14.76 12.04
N ASN A 151 9.87 -14.29 13.05
CA ASN A 151 10.18 -14.48 14.48
C ASN A 151 11.58 -13.98 14.90
N ILE A 152 12.01 -12.83 14.39
CA ILE A 152 13.37 -12.30 14.60
C ILE A 152 13.35 -10.93 15.29
N ASN A 153 14.45 -10.59 15.96
CA ASN A 153 14.71 -9.24 16.45
C ASN A 153 15.86 -8.60 15.66
N ASN A 154 15.76 -7.29 15.41
CA ASN A 154 16.80 -6.48 14.78
C ASN A 154 17.40 -7.12 13.51
N VAL A 155 16.61 -7.24 12.45
CA VAL A 155 17.09 -7.73 11.15
C VAL A 155 17.36 -6.57 10.18
N GLU A 156 18.55 -6.57 9.60
CA GLU A 156 18.96 -5.60 8.56
C GLU A 156 19.09 -6.28 7.20
N ILE A 157 18.51 -5.68 6.16
CA ILE A 157 18.64 -6.13 4.77
C ILE A 157 19.13 -4.98 3.89
N PHE A 158 20.25 -5.16 3.19
CA PHE A 158 20.76 -4.12 2.29
C PHE A 158 21.66 -4.58 1.15
N GLY A 159 21.83 -3.72 0.15
CA GLY A 159 22.84 -3.91 -0.90
C GLY A 159 22.54 -5.06 -1.86
N LEU A 160 21.27 -5.42 -2.04
CA LEU A 160 20.87 -6.51 -2.92
C LEU A 160 19.56 -6.22 -3.63
N ALA A 161 19.27 -7.02 -4.64
CA ALA A 161 18.00 -7.01 -5.35
C ALA A 161 17.36 -8.39 -5.40
N VAL A 162 16.04 -8.43 -5.29
CA VAL A 162 15.22 -9.64 -5.48
C VAL A 162 14.34 -9.44 -6.69
N THR A 163 14.42 -10.34 -7.65
CA THR A 163 13.67 -10.23 -8.90
C THR A 163 12.84 -11.47 -9.19
N GLU A 164 11.68 -11.28 -9.81
CA GLU A 164 10.85 -12.36 -10.35
C GLU A 164 10.41 -13.42 -9.32
N ALA A 165 10.23 -13.02 -8.05
CA ALA A 165 9.64 -13.91 -7.05
C ALA A 165 8.19 -14.26 -7.46
N ALA A 166 7.76 -15.51 -7.26
CA ALA A 166 6.44 -15.95 -7.70
C ALA A 166 5.30 -15.24 -6.94
N ASN A 167 5.54 -14.86 -5.67
CA ASN A 167 4.59 -14.16 -4.83
C ASN A 167 5.22 -12.94 -4.14
N ASN A 168 5.91 -13.09 -3.00
CA ASN A 168 6.50 -11.94 -2.30
C ASN A 168 8.00 -11.89 -2.51
N ALA A 169 8.57 -10.72 -2.78
CA ALA A 169 10.00 -10.61 -2.95
C ALA A 169 10.74 -10.72 -1.60
N ILE A 170 10.40 -9.86 -0.64
CA ILE A 170 11.00 -9.87 0.71
C ILE A 170 9.90 -9.75 1.75
N LYS A 171 9.55 -10.87 2.37
CA LYS A 171 8.54 -10.93 3.43
C LYS A 171 9.20 -11.01 4.81
N LEU A 172 8.80 -10.12 5.71
CA LEU A 172 9.14 -10.18 7.13
C LEU A 172 7.87 -10.29 7.96
N GLN A 173 7.82 -11.27 8.86
CA GLN A 173 6.64 -11.53 9.69
C GLN A 173 7.03 -11.66 11.17
N HIS A 174 6.23 -11.09 12.07
CA HIS A 174 6.48 -11.20 13.52
C HIS A 174 7.85 -10.68 13.99
N ALA A 175 8.41 -9.69 13.28
CA ALA A 175 9.71 -9.10 13.59
C ALA A 175 9.59 -7.90 14.54
N ASP A 176 10.60 -7.68 15.38
CA ASP A 176 10.75 -6.46 16.18
C ASP A 176 12.12 -5.83 15.90
N GLY A 177 12.13 -4.70 15.21
CA GLY A 177 13.33 -4.12 14.62
C GLY A 177 13.57 -4.69 13.22
N VAL A 178 13.06 -3.99 12.21
CA VAL A 178 13.29 -4.28 10.80
C VAL A 178 13.93 -3.07 10.16
N LYS A 179 15.05 -3.27 9.47
CA LYS A 179 15.68 -2.22 8.68
C LYS A 179 16.01 -2.71 7.28
N ILE A 180 15.25 -2.21 6.30
CA ILE A 180 15.48 -2.48 4.89
C ILE A 180 16.00 -1.18 4.27
N HIS A 181 17.21 -1.21 3.72
CA HIS A 181 17.78 -0.05 3.04
C HIS A 181 18.63 -0.43 1.84
N TYR A 182 18.68 0.44 0.81
CA TYR A 182 19.41 0.14 -0.44
C TYR A 182 19.08 -1.27 -0.96
N THR A 183 17.79 -1.58 -1.05
CA THR A 183 17.29 -2.88 -1.50
C THR A 183 16.31 -2.69 -2.67
N ALA A 184 16.39 -3.55 -3.67
CA ALA A 184 15.49 -3.51 -4.82
C ALA A 184 14.57 -4.74 -4.90
N THR A 185 13.30 -4.54 -5.25
CA THR A 185 12.39 -5.63 -5.62
C THR A 185 11.77 -5.36 -6.99
N VAL A 186 11.91 -6.30 -7.94
CA VAL A 186 11.58 -6.03 -9.34
C VAL A 186 10.93 -7.22 -10.03
N TRP A 187 9.72 -7.01 -10.54
CA TRP A 187 9.18 -7.77 -11.67
C TRP A 187 9.40 -6.99 -12.95
N GLN A 188 10.10 -7.59 -13.90
CA GLN A 188 10.50 -6.95 -15.14
C GLN A 188 9.38 -6.99 -16.18
N GLY A 189 9.47 -6.10 -17.18
CA GLY A 189 8.49 -6.02 -18.26
C GLY A 189 7.28 -5.16 -17.91
N GLU A 190 6.22 -5.30 -18.68
CA GLU A 190 4.98 -4.56 -18.48
C GLU A 190 4.27 -5.02 -17.20
N PRO A 191 3.55 -4.12 -16.50
CA PRO A 191 2.69 -4.49 -15.39
C PRO A 191 1.74 -5.63 -15.77
N ASP A 192 1.80 -6.75 -15.04
CA ASP A 192 1.03 -7.96 -15.32
C ASP A 192 0.50 -8.57 -14.02
N LYS A 193 -0.74 -9.07 -14.06
CA LYS A 193 -1.39 -9.71 -12.91
C LYS A 193 -0.71 -11.00 -12.43
N GLY A 194 0.12 -11.60 -13.27
CA GLY A 194 0.94 -12.77 -12.95
C GLY A 194 2.24 -12.42 -12.23
N ASN A 195 2.55 -11.13 -12.05
CA ASN A 195 3.62 -10.70 -11.16
C ASN A 195 3.25 -11.01 -9.70
N GLY A 196 4.26 -11.04 -8.85
CA GLY A 196 4.08 -11.28 -7.42
C GLY A 196 3.33 -10.16 -6.71
N ALA A 197 2.78 -10.47 -5.53
CA ALA A 197 1.95 -9.57 -4.74
C ALA A 197 2.78 -8.45 -4.10
N TYR A 198 3.65 -8.74 -3.12
CA TYR A 198 4.32 -7.69 -2.34
C TYR A 198 5.83 -7.63 -2.59
N GLY A 199 6.36 -6.43 -2.82
CA GLY A 199 7.79 -6.19 -2.97
C GLY A 199 8.52 -6.27 -1.63
N LEU A 200 8.58 -5.15 -0.91
CA LEU A 200 9.07 -5.09 0.47
C LEU A 200 7.89 -5.23 1.42
N TYR A 201 7.84 -6.32 2.19
CA TYR A 201 6.65 -6.75 2.92
C TYR A 201 6.89 -7.05 4.41
N PRO A 202 7.15 -6.04 5.26
CA PRO A 202 6.99 -6.18 6.70
C PRO A 202 5.51 -6.28 7.12
N VAL A 203 5.17 -7.31 7.88
CA VAL A 203 3.81 -7.55 8.38
C VAL A 203 3.81 -8.09 9.80
N GLU A 204 2.79 -7.73 10.58
CA GLU A 204 2.67 -8.17 11.99
C GLU A 204 3.95 -7.88 12.81
N SER A 205 4.57 -6.72 12.56
CA SER A 205 5.91 -6.39 13.02
C SER A 205 5.94 -5.06 13.79
N LYS A 206 7.06 -4.78 14.46
CA LYS A 206 7.28 -3.55 15.22
C LYS A 206 8.61 -2.92 14.82
N ASN A 207 8.68 -1.60 14.92
CA ASN A 207 9.89 -0.83 14.67
C ASN A 207 10.44 -1.09 13.26
N VAL A 208 9.73 -0.60 12.25
CA VAL A 208 9.97 -0.90 10.83
C VAL A 208 10.51 0.32 10.08
N LEU A 209 11.76 0.23 9.64
CA LEU A 209 12.40 1.21 8.75
C LEU A 209 12.53 0.63 7.34
N VAL A 210 11.93 1.30 6.36
CA VAL A 210 12.14 1.02 4.93
C VAL A 210 12.63 2.29 4.26
N GLU A 211 13.88 2.31 3.80
CA GLU A 211 14.45 3.52 3.21
C GLU A 211 15.37 3.30 2.01
N ASN A 212 15.57 4.35 1.20
CA ASN A 212 16.57 4.35 0.12
C ASN A 212 16.46 3.12 -0.81
N SER A 213 15.24 2.67 -1.09
CA SER A 213 14.97 1.39 -1.76
C SER A 213 14.14 1.60 -3.03
N TYR A 214 14.13 0.57 -3.90
CA TYR A 214 13.46 0.61 -5.19
C TYR A 214 12.48 -0.54 -5.35
N VAL A 215 11.25 -0.26 -5.73
CA VAL A 215 10.21 -1.29 -5.89
C VAL A 215 9.47 -1.11 -7.20
N ARG A 216 9.36 -2.19 -7.97
CA ARG A 216 8.74 -2.17 -9.30
C ARG A 216 7.96 -3.42 -9.65
N GLY A 217 6.77 -3.21 -10.22
CA GLY A 217 6.04 -4.23 -10.96
C GLY A 217 5.17 -5.14 -10.10
N SER A 218 5.02 -4.84 -8.81
CA SER A 218 4.18 -5.64 -7.91
C SER A 218 2.71 -5.55 -8.32
N ALA A 219 2.03 -6.71 -8.34
CA ALA A 219 0.59 -6.83 -8.58
C ALA A 219 -0.27 -6.48 -7.36
N ASP A 220 0.36 -6.10 -6.25
CA ASP A 220 -0.30 -5.57 -5.07
C ASP A 220 0.41 -4.26 -4.65
N ALA A 221 1.24 -4.27 -3.62
CA ALA A 221 2.04 -3.10 -3.21
C ALA A 221 3.55 -3.28 -3.40
N GLY A 222 4.20 -2.23 -3.92
CA GLY A 222 5.66 -2.18 -4.04
C GLY A 222 6.34 -2.21 -2.68
N VAL A 223 6.00 -1.26 -1.81
CA VAL A 223 6.27 -1.33 -0.36
C VAL A 223 4.94 -1.52 0.37
N TYR A 224 4.85 -2.57 1.16
CA TYR A 224 3.70 -2.84 2.02
C TYR A 224 4.15 -2.95 3.46
N VAL A 225 3.60 -2.13 4.35
CA VAL A 225 3.77 -2.31 5.79
C VAL A 225 2.40 -2.52 6.42
N GLY A 226 2.14 -3.74 6.87
CA GLY A 226 0.83 -4.14 7.37
C GLY A 226 0.82 -4.54 8.84
N GLN A 227 -0.27 -4.27 9.55
CA GLN A 227 -0.52 -4.81 10.89
C GLN A 227 0.65 -4.53 11.85
N SER A 228 1.29 -3.38 11.69
CA SER A 228 2.57 -3.06 12.32
C SER A 228 2.51 -1.74 13.10
N GLU A 229 3.51 -1.48 13.93
CA GLU A 229 3.61 -0.23 14.70
C GLU A 229 5.03 0.35 14.73
N ASN A 230 5.12 1.68 14.85
CA ASN A 230 6.35 2.47 14.83
C ASN A 230 7.09 2.30 13.49
N ILE A 231 6.63 3.04 12.49
CA ILE A 231 6.99 2.81 11.09
C ILE A 231 7.57 4.09 10.48
N VAL A 232 8.67 3.94 9.75
CA VAL A 232 9.24 5.01 8.92
C VAL A 232 9.50 4.44 7.52
N VAL A 233 8.83 5.01 6.51
CA VAL A 233 9.03 4.69 5.10
C VAL A 233 9.48 5.95 4.36
N ARG A 234 10.76 6.02 3.98
CA ARG A 234 11.33 7.25 3.40
C ARG A 234 12.33 7.08 2.27
N ASN A 235 12.46 8.08 1.41
CA ASN A 235 13.47 8.10 0.34
C ASN A 235 13.39 6.88 -0.60
N ASN A 236 12.20 6.29 -0.78
CA ASN A 236 12.00 5.16 -1.67
C ASN A 236 11.49 5.62 -3.03
N VAL A 237 11.76 4.83 -4.07
CA VAL A 237 11.19 5.00 -5.41
C VAL A 237 10.29 3.82 -5.72
N ALA A 238 8.99 4.07 -5.90
CA ALA A 238 7.98 3.07 -6.22
C ALA A 238 7.34 3.37 -7.57
N GLU A 239 7.50 2.44 -8.53
CA GLU A 239 6.94 2.60 -9.87
C GLU A 239 6.33 1.35 -10.48
N TYR A 240 5.30 1.52 -11.31
CA TYR A 240 4.64 0.44 -12.02
C TYR A 240 4.06 -0.67 -11.13
N ASN A 241 3.69 -0.36 -9.89
CA ASN A 241 2.96 -1.24 -8.97
C ASN A 241 1.45 -0.96 -9.03
N VAL A 242 0.61 -1.80 -8.41
CA VAL A 242 -0.78 -1.41 -8.19
C VAL A 242 -0.82 -0.31 -7.13
N ALA A 243 -0.37 -0.57 -5.92
CA ALA A 243 -0.05 0.44 -4.94
C ALA A 243 1.46 0.71 -4.93
N GLY A 244 1.88 1.97 -5.06
CA GLY A 244 3.30 2.31 -4.91
C GLY A 244 3.82 1.95 -3.53
N ILE A 245 3.22 2.58 -2.51
CA ILE A 245 3.50 2.33 -1.09
C ILE A 245 2.17 2.26 -0.33
N GLU A 246 2.02 1.26 0.54
CA GLU A 246 0.83 1.04 1.35
C GLU A 246 1.19 0.85 2.84
N ILE A 247 0.46 1.58 3.69
CA ILE A 247 0.39 1.36 5.14
C ILE A 247 -1.00 0.80 5.43
N GLU A 248 -1.09 -0.48 5.79
CA GLU A 248 -2.36 -1.16 6.05
C GLU A 248 -2.47 -1.56 7.53
N ASN A 249 -3.61 -1.30 8.18
CA ASN A 249 -3.93 -1.77 9.53
C ASN A 249 -2.82 -1.46 10.57
N SER A 250 -2.12 -0.33 10.40
CA SER A 250 -0.87 -0.04 11.11
C SER A 250 -0.91 1.29 11.86
N ARG A 251 -0.10 1.41 12.92
CA ARG A 251 -0.11 2.59 13.81
C ARG A 251 1.22 3.31 13.88
N ASN A 252 1.16 4.62 14.10
CA ASN A 252 2.34 5.46 14.33
C ASN A 252 3.34 5.35 13.17
N ALA A 253 2.98 5.89 12.01
CA ALA A 253 3.73 5.75 10.76
C ALA A 253 4.02 7.11 10.10
N ASP A 254 5.27 7.29 9.68
CA ASP A 254 5.69 8.40 8.82
C ASP A 254 6.05 7.86 7.42
N MET A 255 5.42 8.42 6.40
CA MET A 255 5.69 8.13 4.98
C MET A 255 6.12 9.42 4.27
N TYR A 256 7.43 9.59 4.03
CA TYR A 256 7.94 10.87 3.53
C TYR A 256 9.13 10.80 2.58
N ASN A 257 9.32 11.85 1.78
CA ASN A 257 10.38 11.95 0.78
C ASN A 257 10.42 10.76 -0.20
N ASN A 258 9.29 10.09 -0.43
CA ASN A 258 9.22 9.03 -1.42
C ASN A 258 8.83 9.60 -2.79
N ILE A 259 9.25 8.90 -3.85
CA ILE A 259 8.79 9.14 -5.21
C ILE A 259 7.85 7.99 -5.59
N ALA A 260 6.56 8.29 -5.76
CA ALA A 260 5.55 7.32 -6.17
C ALA A 260 4.96 7.73 -7.52
N ARG A 261 5.30 6.97 -8.57
CA ARG A 261 4.93 7.33 -9.94
C ARG A 261 4.60 6.14 -10.83
N TYR A 262 3.81 6.36 -11.86
CA TYR A 262 3.45 5.30 -12.82
C TYR A 262 2.79 4.05 -12.18
N ASN A 263 2.33 4.15 -10.93
CA ASN A 263 1.55 3.09 -10.27
C ASN A 263 0.08 3.17 -10.70
N THR A 264 -0.78 2.29 -10.20
CA THR A 264 -2.24 2.47 -10.32
C THR A 264 -2.74 3.50 -9.30
N GLY A 265 -2.32 3.33 -8.04
CA GLY A 265 -2.43 4.30 -6.95
C GLY A 265 -1.03 4.60 -6.40
N GLY A 266 -0.75 5.85 -6.06
CA GLY A 266 0.55 6.26 -5.55
C GLY A 266 0.81 5.77 -4.13
N LEU A 267 0.17 6.42 -3.15
CA LEU A 267 0.35 6.18 -1.71
C LEU A 267 -0.99 5.80 -1.07
N LEU A 268 -1.04 4.71 -0.32
CA LEU A 268 -2.26 4.17 0.28
C LEU A 268 -2.12 4.09 1.81
N VAL A 269 -3.19 4.49 2.50
CA VAL A 269 -3.35 4.39 3.95
C VAL A 269 -4.68 3.70 4.24
N PHE A 270 -4.62 2.40 4.45
CA PHE A 270 -5.79 1.52 4.49
C PHE A 270 -6.00 0.94 5.88
N ASP A 271 -7.25 0.83 6.31
CA ASP A 271 -7.64 0.06 7.50
C ASP A 271 -8.76 -0.91 7.10
N LEU A 272 -8.38 -2.17 6.89
CA LEU A 272 -9.30 -3.22 6.42
C LEU A 272 -9.90 -4.02 7.59
N PRO A 273 -11.10 -4.58 7.44
CA PRO A 273 -11.78 -5.35 8.49
C PRO A 273 -11.18 -6.76 8.65
N ILE A 274 -9.97 -6.86 9.19
CA ILE A 274 -9.23 -8.12 9.32
C ILE A 274 -9.54 -8.91 10.61
N GLY A 275 -10.08 -8.26 11.64
CA GLY A 275 -10.56 -8.92 12.85
C GLY A 275 -9.47 -9.54 13.75
N ASN A 276 -8.25 -9.00 13.71
CA ASN A 276 -7.10 -9.50 14.49
C ASN A 276 -6.58 -8.51 15.55
N GLY A 277 -7.28 -7.39 15.78
CA GLY A 277 -6.91 -6.36 16.75
C GLY A 277 -5.85 -5.35 16.29
N ALA A 278 -5.33 -5.47 15.05
CA ALA A 278 -4.45 -4.49 14.43
C ALA A 278 -5.28 -3.54 13.54
N TYR A 279 -5.43 -2.29 13.99
CA TYR A 279 -6.22 -1.27 13.29
C TYR A 279 -5.46 0.03 13.15
N GLY A 280 -5.61 0.69 12.02
CA GLY A 280 -4.81 1.82 11.58
C GLY A 280 -5.06 3.10 12.36
N SER A 281 -4.00 3.83 12.73
CA SER A 281 -4.12 5.16 13.35
C SER A 281 -2.79 5.90 13.43
N GLY A 282 -2.79 7.20 13.17
CA GLY A 282 -1.62 8.06 13.37
C GLY A 282 -0.62 7.89 12.24
N VAL A 283 -1.04 8.26 11.03
CA VAL A 283 -0.22 8.15 9.82
C VAL A 283 0.01 9.55 9.24
N ARG A 284 1.27 9.91 9.03
CA ARG A 284 1.66 11.17 8.39
C ARG A 284 2.25 10.88 7.02
N VAL A 285 1.72 11.53 5.98
CA VAL A 285 2.15 11.39 4.59
C VAL A 285 2.63 12.75 4.10
N PHE A 286 3.95 12.95 3.97
CA PHE A 286 4.48 14.29 3.73
C PHE A 286 5.75 14.37 2.90
N GLY A 287 5.98 15.50 2.23
CA GLY A 287 7.22 15.72 1.46
C GLY A 287 7.41 14.73 0.31
N ASN A 288 6.36 14.04 -0.16
CA ASN A 288 6.47 13.06 -1.24
C ASN A 288 6.29 13.72 -2.61
N GLU A 289 6.93 13.14 -3.63
CA GLU A 289 6.65 13.41 -5.03
C GLU A 289 5.74 12.30 -5.59
N VAL A 290 4.48 12.64 -5.83
CA VAL A 290 3.45 11.69 -6.27
C VAL A 290 2.93 12.14 -7.63
N TYR A 291 3.28 11.42 -8.71
CA TYR A 291 2.91 11.88 -10.05
C TYR A 291 2.68 10.78 -11.07
N GLU A 292 1.81 11.03 -12.04
CA GLU A 292 1.57 10.14 -13.19
C GLU A 292 1.24 8.68 -12.80
N ASN A 293 0.61 8.46 -11.64
CA ASN A 293 0.10 7.14 -11.21
C ASN A 293 -1.14 6.72 -12.01
N ASN A 294 -0.96 6.49 -13.33
CA ASN A 294 -2.02 6.26 -14.32
C ASN A 294 -2.01 4.84 -14.90
N THR A 295 -1.18 3.93 -14.35
CA THR A 295 -1.14 2.54 -14.80
C THR A 295 -2.48 1.87 -14.51
N LYS A 296 -2.96 1.05 -15.46
CA LYS A 296 -4.22 0.31 -15.26
C LYS A 296 -4.06 -0.66 -14.10
N ASN A 297 -5.10 -0.76 -13.25
CA ASN A 297 -5.11 -1.74 -12.18
C ASN A 297 -4.95 -3.17 -12.74
N PHE A 298 -3.93 -3.88 -12.25
CA PHE A 298 -3.59 -5.25 -12.64
C PHE A 298 -3.56 -6.20 -11.45
N ALA A 299 -4.12 -5.81 -10.31
CA ALA A 299 -4.19 -6.66 -9.14
C ALA A 299 -5.04 -7.89 -9.38
N ASN A 300 -4.71 -8.96 -8.66
CA ASN A 300 -5.56 -10.13 -8.59
C ASN A 300 -6.81 -9.78 -7.77
N SER A 301 -7.98 -10.20 -8.26
CA SER A 301 -9.22 -10.06 -7.49
C SER A 301 -9.15 -10.90 -6.22
N SER A 302 -9.68 -10.38 -5.11
CA SER A 302 -9.79 -11.10 -3.85
C SER A 302 -11.25 -11.16 -3.37
N SER A 303 -11.51 -11.92 -2.31
CA SER A 303 -12.83 -11.94 -1.65
C SER A 303 -13.01 -10.78 -0.68
N ASN A 304 -11.94 -10.06 -0.34
CA ASN A 304 -12.02 -8.86 0.49
C ASN A 304 -12.51 -7.70 -0.41
N PRO A 305 -13.60 -7.00 -0.06
CA PRO A 305 -14.12 -5.95 -0.93
C PRO A 305 -13.22 -4.69 -1.00
N GLY A 306 -12.33 -4.45 -0.03
CA GLY A 306 -11.59 -3.19 0.12
C GLY A 306 -10.11 -3.17 -0.28
N GLY A 307 -9.52 -4.28 -0.75
CA GLY A 307 -8.09 -4.33 -1.09
C GLY A 307 -7.70 -3.59 -2.38
N VAL A 308 -6.42 -3.56 -2.75
CA VAL A 308 -5.90 -2.76 -3.87
C VAL A 308 -6.55 -3.02 -5.25
N HIS A 309 -7.17 -4.18 -5.44
CA HIS A 309 -7.90 -4.54 -6.67
C HIS A 309 -9.10 -3.63 -7.02
N ILE A 310 -9.60 -2.83 -6.07
CA ILE A 310 -10.65 -1.83 -6.34
C ILE A 310 -10.10 -0.41 -6.59
N VAL A 311 -8.79 -0.21 -6.46
CA VAL A 311 -8.15 1.11 -6.61
C VAL A 311 -8.39 1.66 -8.02
N PRO A 312 -9.03 2.84 -8.15
CA PRO A 312 -9.18 3.51 -9.43
C PRO A 312 -7.80 3.90 -9.99
N PRO A 313 -7.48 3.54 -11.26
CA PRO A 313 -6.27 4.01 -11.92
C PRO A 313 -6.26 5.54 -11.95
N GLY A 314 -5.07 6.14 -11.87
CA GLY A 314 -4.97 7.59 -11.91
C GLY A 314 -5.19 8.23 -10.55
N THR A 315 -4.79 7.58 -9.45
CA THR A 315 -5.00 8.13 -8.10
C THR A 315 -3.67 8.40 -7.39
N GLY A 316 -3.50 9.61 -6.83
CA GLY A 316 -2.32 10.01 -6.07
C GLY A 316 -2.26 9.35 -4.71
N VAL A 317 -3.09 9.80 -3.77
CA VAL A 317 -3.15 9.32 -2.38
C VAL A 317 -4.55 8.82 -2.05
N ILE A 318 -4.67 7.70 -1.33
CA ILE A 318 -5.96 7.17 -0.85
C ILE A 318 -5.89 6.90 0.65
N VAL A 319 -6.86 7.43 1.37
CA VAL A 319 -7.19 7.04 2.75
C VAL A 319 -8.48 6.23 2.70
N LEU A 320 -8.41 4.99 3.18
CA LEU A 320 -9.56 4.10 3.31
C LEU A 320 -9.71 3.70 4.77
N SER A 321 -10.76 4.21 5.44
CA SER A 321 -11.16 3.83 6.79
C SER A 321 -10.12 4.00 7.91
N THR A 322 -9.01 4.70 7.64
CA THR A 322 -7.98 4.93 8.66
C THR A 322 -8.23 6.26 9.37
N ASP A 323 -8.17 6.25 10.69
CA ASP A 323 -8.29 7.44 11.53
C ASP A 323 -6.93 8.12 11.78
N ASN A 324 -6.94 9.41 12.12
CA ASN A 324 -5.77 10.20 12.47
C ASN A 324 -4.73 10.14 11.34
N VAL A 325 -5.08 10.75 10.20
CA VAL A 325 -4.21 10.82 9.02
C VAL A 325 -3.96 12.28 8.65
N GLU A 326 -2.68 12.62 8.51
CA GLU A 326 -2.22 13.96 8.12
C GLU A 326 -1.46 13.87 6.79
N ILE A 327 -1.87 14.65 5.79
CA ILE A 327 -1.28 14.65 4.44
C ILE A 327 -0.83 16.07 4.11
N PHE A 328 0.48 16.33 4.08
CA PHE A 328 0.99 17.69 3.95
C PHE A 328 2.31 17.84 3.20
N ASP A 329 2.57 19.03 2.67
CA ASP A 329 3.82 19.35 1.94
C ASP A 329 4.17 18.36 0.80
N ASN A 330 3.19 17.66 0.23
CA ASN A 330 3.42 16.78 -0.90
C ASN A 330 3.27 17.54 -2.22
N THR A 331 4.01 17.10 -3.23
CA THR A 331 3.72 17.46 -4.63
C THR A 331 2.93 16.33 -5.27
N ILE A 332 1.66 16.59 -5.63
CA ILE A 332 0.72 15.60 -6.16
C ILE A 332 0.18 16.08 -7.50
N GLU A 333 0.61 15.45 -8.60
CA GLU A 333 0.30 15.98 -9.93
C GLU A 333 0.10 14.95 -11.05
N LYS A 334 -0.59 15.37 -12.11
CA LYS A 334 -0.69 14.61 -13.38
C LYS A 334 -1.36 13.24 -13.23
N HIS A 335 -2.31 13.12 -12.32
CA HIS A 335 -3.14 11.93 -12.19
C HIS A 335 -4.41 12.04 -13.03
N ASP A 336 -4.75 10.96 -13.73
CA ASP A 336 -5.95 10.92 -14.58
C ASP A 336 -7.24 11.11 -13.77
N THR A 337 -7.29 10.58 -12.54
CA THR A 337 -8.50 10.46 -11.72
C THR A 337 -8.49 11.38 -10.50
N LEU A 338 -7.67 11.16 -9.47
CA LEU A 338 -7.74 11.91 -8.20
C LEU A 338 -6.35 12.23 -7.65
N ALA A 339 -6.22 13.37 -6.97
CA ALA A 339 -5.02 13.72 -6.23
C ALA A 339 -5.07 13.06 -4.86
N VAL A 340 -6.19 13.24 -4.15
CA VAL A 340 -6.43 12.62 -2.85
C VAL A 340 -7.86 12.10 -2.79
N ALA A 341 -8.02 10.86 -2.32
CA ALA A 341 -9.31 10.27 -1.97
C ALA A 341 -9.34 9.98 -0.46
N VAL A 342 -10.36 10.50 0.23
CA VAL A 342 -10.62 10.20 1.64
C VAL A 342 -11.96 9.48 1.70
N THR A 343 -11.94 8.21 2.11
CA THR A 343 -13.12 7.34 1.97
C THR A 343 -13.32 6.47 3.19
N SER A 344 -14.59 6.28 3.53
CA SER A 344 -15.08 5.25 4.42
C SER A 344 -15.14 3.90 3.70
N TYR A 345 -15.26 2.82 4.46
CA TYR A 345 -15.37 1.48 3.88
C TYR A 345 -16.66 1.25 3.08
N LEU A 346 -17.66 2.15 3.19
CA LEU A 346 -18.88 2.10 2.37
C LEU A 346 -18.61 2.17 0.87
N MET A 347 -17.47 2.74 0.46
CA MET A 347 -17.04 2.73 -0.93
C MET A 347 -16.73 1.33 -1.45
N ALA A 348 -16.21 0.45 -0.58
CA ALA A 348 -15.88 -0.93 -0.90
C ALA A 348 -17.08 -1.88 -0.69
N ASP A 349 -17.84 -1.68 0.39
CA ASP A 349 -18.97 -2.51 0.77
C ASP A 349 -20.11 -1.67 1.38
N GLU A 350 -21.26 -1.62 0.71
CA GLU A 350 -22.44 -0.88 1.19
C GLU A 350 -22.99 -1.41 2.52
N ASP A 351 -22.68 -2.66 2.89
CA ASP A 351 -23.08 -3.29 4.16
C ASP A 351 -21.96 -3.23 5.22
N ALA A 352 -21.03 -2.26 5.15
CA ALA A 352 -19.91 -2.11 6.09
C ALA A 352 -20.31 -2.01 7.59
N PHE A 353 -21.58 -1.74 7.89
CA PHE A 353 -22.17 -1.69 9.23
C PHE A 353 -23.06 -2.91 9.57
N GLY A 354 -23.14 -3.85 8.64
CA GLY A 354 -23.95 -5.06 8.71
C GLY A 354 -23.44 -6.09 9.72
N ALA A 355 -24.19 -7.17 9.86
CA ALA A 355 -23.94 -8.21 10.87
C ALA A 355 -22.54 -8.83 10.77
N ASP A 356 -22.00 -8.93 9.57
CA ASP A 356 -20.70 -9.56 9.30
C ASP A 356 -19.53 -8.73 9.86
N TYR A 357 -19.70 -7.42 10.01
CA TYR A 357 -18.67 -6.51 10.53
C TYR A 357 -18.81 -6.20 12.02
N GLN A 358 -19.97 -6.47 12.65
CA GLN A 358 -20.22 -6.06 14.05
C GLN A 358 -19.18 -6.59 15.04
N GLY A 359 -18.69 -7.82 14.84
CA GLY A 359 -17.65 -8.39 15.71
C GLY A 359 -16.32 -7.66 15.58
N ILE A 360 -15.96 -7.23 14.36
CA ILE A 360 -14.73 -6.53 14.03
C ILE A 360 -14.81 -5.08 14.51
N ILE A 361 -15.99 -4.45 14.36
CA ILE A 361 -16.25 -3.11 14.91
C ILE A 361 -16.13 -3.11 16.43
N ALA A 362 -16.70 -4.12 17.09
CA ALA A 362 -16.59 -4.27 18.54
C ALA A 362 -15.14 -4.54 19.01
N ASP A 363 -14.29 -5.08 18.14
CA ASP A 363 -12.87 -5.31 18.39
C ASP A 363 -12.00 -4.05 18.18
N GLY A 364 -12.53 -3.03 17.49
CA GLY A 364 -11.91 -1.70 17.40
C GLY A 364 -11.76 -1.13 15.99
N TRP A 365 -12.09 -1.88 14.94
CA TRP A 365 -12.09 -1.36 13.57
C TRP A 365 -13.25 -0.39 13.35
N LEU A 366 -13.05 0.64 12.54
CA LEU A 366 -14.12 1.55 12.16
C LEU A 366 -14.26 1.64 10.63
N PRO A 367 -15.46 1.40 10.07
CA PRO A 367 -15.72 1.54 8.63
C PRO A 367 -15.84 3.01 8.17
N LEU A 368 -15.19 3.94 8.87
CA LEU A 368 -15.24 5.38 8.65
C LEU A 368 -13.86 6.00 8.86
N VAL A 369 -13.72 7.30 8.59
CA VAL A 369 -12.47 8.05 8.80
C VAL A 369 -12.70 9.21 9.76
N ARG A 370 -11.80 9.43 10.70
CA ARG A 370 -11.83 10.53 11.68
C ARG A 370 -10.48 11.22 11.77
N ASN A 371 -10.52 12.50 12.12
CA ASN A 371 -9.33 13.33 12.32
C ASN A 371 -8.41 13.28 11.10
N ILE A 372 -8.94 13.70 9.95
CA ILE A 372 -8.20 13.73 8.69
C ILE A 372 -7.85 15.18 8.39
N HIS A 373 -6.56 15.44 8.14
CA HIS A 373 -6.08 16.77 7.80
C HIS A 373 -5.24 16.71 6.54
N VAL A 374 -5.73 17.30 5.45
CA VAL A 374 -5.01 17.38 4.18
C VAL A 374 -4.70 18.84 3.92
N HIS A 375 -3.43 19.22 4.03
CA HIS A 375 -3.08 20.64 3.98
C HIS A 375 -1.72 20.95 3.35
N ASP A 376 -1.57 22.18 2.86
CA ASP A 376 -0.29 22.70 2.35
C ASP A 376 0.35 21.85 1.24
N ASN A 377 -0.46 21.07 0.51
CA ASN A 377 0.01 20.29 -0.64
C ASN A 377 0.04 21.14 -1.93
N SER A 378 1.02 20.85 -2.79
CA SER A 378 1.06 21.32 -4.17
C SER A 378 0.31 20.35 -5.07
N ILE A 379 -0.95 20.67 -5.39
CA ILE A 379 -1.81 19.82 -6.23
C ILE A 379 -2.03 20.48 -7.60
N ALA A 380 -1.73 19.75 -8.68
CA ALA A 380 -1.87 20.26 -10.04
C ALA A 380 -2.26 19.17 -11.07
N ASP A 381 -2.77 19.60 -12.23
CA ASP A 381 -2.95 18.79 -13.43
C ASP A 381 -3.63 17.42 -13.21
N THR A 382 -4.59 17.34 -12.30
CA THR A 382 -5.22 16.08 -11.88
C THR A 382 -6.72 16.06 -12.16
N GLY A 383 -7.26 14.90 -12.54
CA GLY A 383 -8.70 14.68 -12.69
C GLY A 383 -9.26 15.00 -14.08
N ALA A 384 -8.40 15.10 -15.09
CA ALA A 384 -8.82 15.40 -16.46
C ALA A 384 -9.44 14.19 -17.19
N ASN A 385 -9.17 12.96 -16.73
CA ASN A 385 -9.60 11.72 -17.36
C ASN A 385 -10.00 10.65 -16.31
N PRO A 386 -10.98 10.95 -15.44
CA PRO A 386 -11.29 10.05 -14.34
C PRO A 386 -11.81 8.72 -14.85
N ASN A 387 -11.30 7.63 -14.27
CA ASN A 387 -11.65 6.27 -14.65
C ASN A 387 -11.57 5.33 -13.45
N GLY A 388 -12.27 4.20 -13.54
CA GLY A 388 -12.35 3.20 -12.47
C GLY A 388 -13.77 2.67 -12.33
N ALA A 389 -13.93 1.35 -12.32
CA ALA A 389 -15.25 0.72 -12.25
C ALA A 389 -16.00 1.06 -10.95
N LEU A 390 -15.27 1.17 -9.84
CA LEU A 390 -15.81 1.48 -8.51
C LEU A 390 -16.47 2.85 -8.45
N ILE A 391 -15.89 3.84 -9.13
CA ILE A 391 -16.27 5.25 -9.00
C ILE A 391 -17.12 5.76 -10.17
N GLN A 392 -17.63 4.86 -11.02
CA GLN A 392 -18.36 5.24 -12.23
C GLN A 392 -19.58 6.13 -11.92
N ASP A 393 -20.30 5.84 -10.85
CA ASP A 393 -21.47 6.63 -10.43
C ASP A 393 -21.05 8.00 -9.89
N LEU A 394 -19.91 8.10 -9.20
CA LEU A 394 -19.35 9.38 -8.78
C LEU A 394 -18.93 10.23 -9.99
N ILE A 395 -18.28 9.61 -10.98
CA ILE A 395 -17.90 10.28 -12.23
C ILE A 395 -19.15 10.83 -12.92
N LEU A 396 -20.21 10.03 -13.01
CA LEU A 396 -21.48 10.45 -13.60
C LEU A 396 -22.12 11.61 -12.82
N LEU A 397 -22.16 11.50 -11.49
CA LEU A 397 -22.72 12.51 -10.59
C LEU A 397 -22.05 13.86 -10.79
N PHE A 398 -20.72 13.92 -10.69
CA PHE A 398 -19.97 15.18 -10.76
C PHE A 398 -19.83 15.73 -12.18
N SER A 399 -19.86 14.88 -13.22
CA SER A 399 -19.67 15.33 -14.60
C SER A 399 -20.96 15.77 -15.30
N PHE A 400 -22.13 15.28 -14.86
CA PHE A 400 -23.41 15.51 -15.55
C PHE A 400 -24.47 16.25 -14.73
N THR A 401 -24.18 16.59 -13.48
CA THR A 401 -25.06 17.44 -12.67
C THR A 401 -24.70 18.91 -12.86
N GLU A 402 -25.71 19.74 -13.15
CA GLU A 402 -25.51 21.18 -13.31
C GLU A 402 -24.92 21.80 -12.03
N GLY A 403 -23.80 22.52 -12.16
CA GLY A 403 -23.11 23.17 -11.05
C GLY A 403 -22.04 22.32 -10.35
N LEU A 404 -21.87 21.05 -10.74
CA LEU A 404 -20.78 20.20 -10.27
C LEU A 404 -19.69 20.02 -11.33
N GLN A 405 -18.50 19.66 -10.87
CA GLN A 405 -17.37 19.23 -11.69
C GLN A 405 -16.58 18.16 -10.96
N TRP A 406 -15.84 17.33 -11.72
CA TRP A 406 -14.89 16.40 -11.11
C TRP A 406 -13.82 17.18 -10.32
N SER A 407 -13.44 16.66 -9.16
CA SER A 407 -12.59 17.36 -8.17
C SER A 407 -11.19 16.77 -8.12
N HIS A 408 -10.24 17.58 -7.64
CA HIS A 408 -8.89 17.08 -7.35
C HIS A 408 -8.92 16.17 -6.11
N ILE A 409 -9.69 16.57 -5.10
CA ILE A 409 -9.86 15.84 -3.84
C ILE A 409 -11.30 15.38 -3.72
N ILE A 410 -11.51 14.12 -3.32
CA ILE A 410 -12.84 13.61 -2.95
C ILE A 410 -12.85 13.13 -1.50
N TYR A 411 -13.89 13.54 -0.77
CA TYR A 411 -14.30 12.92 0.50
C TYR A 411 -15.68 12.29 0.31
N ASP A 412 -15.92 11.04 0.70
CA ASP A 412 -17.26 10.46 0.48
C ASP A 412 -18.36 11.11 1.34
N GLY A 413 -18.07 11.44 2.62
CA GLY A 413 -19.00 11.99 3.60
C GLY A 413 -20.15 11.06 4.05
N ALA A 414 -20.26 9.85 3.49
CA ALA A 414 -21.41 8.97 3.69
C ALA A 414 -21.49 8.45 5.14
N ALA A 415 -20.37 7.94 5.64
CA ALA A 415 -20.32 7.37 6.99
C ALA A 415 -20.43 8.46 8.08
N GLU A 416 -19.90 9.67 7.83
CA GLU A 416 -20.05 10.79 8.76
C GLU A 416 -21.52 11.23 8.88
N GLN A 417 -22.29 11.31 7.77
CA GLN A 417 -23.73 11.58 7.86
C GLN A 417 -24.47 10.55 8.73
N LEU A 418 -24.15 9.27 8.59
CA LEU A 418 -24.75 8.20 9.40
C LEU A 418 -24.37 8.32 10.88
N ALA A 419 -23.11 8.64 11.17
CA ALA A 419 -22.65 8.87 12.54
C ALA A 419 -23.36 10.09 13.16
N ASN A 420 -23.44 11.20 12.44
CA ASN A 420 -24.01 12.47 12.89
C ASN A 420 -25.53 12.40 13.16
N THR A 421 -26.25 11.51 12.48
CA THR A 421 -27.67 11.26 12.77
C THR A 421 -27.90 10.31 13.95
N GLY A 422 -26.85 9.70 14.47
CA GLY A 422 -26.93 8.69 15.53
C GLY A 422 -27.35 7.30 15.04
N ALA A 423 -27.41 7.07 13.72
CA ALA A 423 -27.76 5.78 13.15
C ALA A 423 -26.80 4.67 13.58
N LEU A 424 -25.55 5.03 13.87
CA LEU A 424 -24.48 4.10 14.25
C LEU A 424 -24.29 3.95 15.76
N MET A 425 -25.11 4.62 16.59
CA MET A 425 -25.00 4.57 18.06
C MET A 425 -25.14 3.14 18.62
N GLY A 426 -25.92 2.28 17.94
CA GLY A 426 -26.07 0.87 18.32
C GLY A 426 -24.79 0.05 18.16
N LEU A 427 -23.84 0.52 17.36
CA LEU A 427 -22.52 -0.07 17.14
C LEU A 427 -21.44 0.60 18.00
N GLY A 428 -21.82 1.54 18.88
CA GLY A 428 -20.88 2.29 19.70
C GLY A 428 -20.20 3.46 18.97
N ILE A 429 -20.63 3.78 17.74
CA ILE A 429 -20.07 4.85 16.93
C ILE A 429 -20.90 6.13 17.14
N GLY A 430 -20.28 7.14 17.74
CA GLY A 430 -20.90 8.44 18.02
C GLY A 430 -20.84 9.41 16.84
N ALA A 431 -21.61 10.50 16.94
CA ALA A 431 -21.50 11.65 16.04
C ALA A 431 -20.08 12.24 16.07
N TYR A 432 -19.70 12.93 14.99
CA TYR A 432 -18.40 13.59 14.88
C TYR A 432 -18.36 14.84 15.76
N GLU A 433 -17.34 14.92 16.58
CA GLU A 433 -16.95 16.13 17.30
C GLU A 433 -15.94 16.94 16.49
N ALA A 434 -15.51 18.10 17.01
CA ALA A 434 -14.59 18.99 16.30
C ALA A 434 -13.29 18.28 15.88
N GLY A 435 -12.75 17.41 16.75
CA GLY A 435 -11.51 16.66 16.49
C GLY A 435 -11.70 15.45 15.56
N ASP A 436 -12.93 15.06 15.22
CA ASP A 436 -13.18 13.92 14.33
C ASP A 436 -13.26 14.31 12.86
N LYS A 437 -13.38 15.60 12.56
CA LYS A 437 -13.72 16.09 11.22
C LYS A 437 -12.67 15.75 10.17
N VAL A 438 -13.08 15.78 8.91
CA VAL A 438 -12.19 15.84 7.76
C VAL A 438 -11.99 17.31 7.38
N CYS A 439 -10.74 17.74 7.29
CA CYS A 439 -10.34 19.12 7.04
C CYS A 439 -9.40 19.23 5.83
N PHE A 440 -9.67 20.22 4.98
CA PHE A 440 -8.86 20.54 3.79
C PHE A 440 -8.41 22.00 3.83
N GLN A 441 -7.10 22.27 3.80
CA GLN A 441 -6.58 23.65 3.90
C GLN A 441 -5.38 23.89 2.98
N ASN A 442 -5.24 25.07 2.36
CA ASN A 442 -4.03 25.48 1.62
C ASN A 442 -3.49 24.53 0.51
N ASN A 443 -4.32 23.66 -0.08
CA ASN A 443 -3.88 22.69 -1.10
C ASN A 443 -3.76 23.29 -2.51
N SER A 444 -3.09 24.44 -2.65
CA SER A 444 -2.83 25.13 -3.93
C SER A 444 -4.07 25.44 -4.77
N GLY A 445 -5.22 25.67 -4.11
CA GLY A 445 -6.49 25.95 -4.79
C GLY A 445 -7.16 24.71 -5.39
N ALA A 446 -6.74 23.50 -4.98
CA ALA A 446 -7.40 22.25 -5.32
C ALA A 446 -8.90 22.31 -5.00
N THR A 447 -9.70 21.81 -5.93
CA THR A 447 -11.13 21.65 -5.74
C THR A 447 -11.43 20.38 -4.96
N ILE A 448 -12.40 20.49 -4.07
CA ILE A 448 -12.89 19.44 -3.19
C ILE A 448 -14.32 19.09 -3.63
N GLY A 449 -14.61 17.80 -3.66
CA GLY A 449 -15.94 17.28 -3.92
C GLY A 449 -16.35 16.25 -2.89
N TYR A 450 -17.62 16.27 -2.50
CA TYR A 450 -18.22 15.16 -1.75
C TYR A 450 -19.61 14.85 -2.30
N PRO A 451 -19.98 13.57 -2.48
CA PRO A 451 -21.34 13.16 -2.86
C PRO A 451 -22.34 13.30 -1.71
N TYR A 452 -21.88 13.16 -0.46
CA TYR A 452 -22.70 13.26 0.74
C TYR A 452 -22.16 14.38 1.64
N ASP A 453 -22.91 15.47 1.80
CA ASP A 453 -22.54 16.57 2.69
C ASP A 453 -22.61 16.11 4.15
N PRO A 454 -21.51 16.12 4.93
CA PRO A 454 -21.52 15.70 6.32
C PRO A 454 -22.51 16.47 7.23
N ALA A 455 -22.89 17.69 6.84
CA ALA A 455 -23.87 18.52 7.55
C ALA A 455 -25.33 18.16 7.20
N THR A 456 -25.55 17.41 6.12
CA THR A 456 -26.89 16.94 5.74
C THR A 456 -27.25 15.68 6.53
N SER A 457 -28.43 15.65 7.12
CA SER A 457 -28.90 14.47 7.85
C SER A 457 -29.16 13.29 6.90
N ALA A 458 -28.62 12.12 7.23
CA ALA A 458 -29.05 10.84 6.67
C ALA A 458 -30.55 10.57 6.96
N THR A 459 -31.12 9.61 6.23
CA THR A 459 -32.49 9.12 6.43
C THR A 459 -32.48 7.69 6.94
N GLU A 460 -33.65 7.17 7.32
CA GLU A 460 -33.83 5.74 7.62
C GLU A 460 -33.47 4.82 6.45
N ALA A 461 -33.38 5.35 5.22
CA ALA A 461 -32.96 4.61 4.03
C ALA A 461 -31.45 4.66 3.77
N GLY A 462 -30.67 5.37 4.60
CA GLY A 462 -29.22 5.53 4.45
C GLY A 462 -28.78 6.99 4.21
N PRO A 463 -27.53 7.21 3.78
CA PRO A 463 -26.97 8.52 3.49
C PRO A 463 -27.81 9.32 2.47
N THR A 464 -27.91 10.62 2.67
CA THR A 464 -28.68 11.51 1.79
C THR A 464 -27.74 12.12 0.74
N LEU A 465 -27.91 11.74 -0.52
CA LEU A 465 -27.15 12.31 -1.64
C LEU A 465 -27.32 13.84 -1.66
N SER A 466 -26.22 14.56 -1.45
CA SER A 466 -26.18 16.02 -1.25
C SER A 466 -24.83 16.53 -1.74
N PRO A 467 -24.57 16.43 -3.06
CA PRO A 467 -23.24 16.66 -3.58
C PRO A 467 -22.86 18.13 -3.54
N ALA A 468 -21.60 18.42 -3.23
CA ALA A 468 -21.03 19.75 -3.35
C ALA A 468 -19.65 19.71 -4.00
N PHE A 469 -19.28 20.85 -4.55
CA PHE A 469 -18.01 21.08 -5.24
C PHE A 469 -17.53 22.50 -4.94
N GLY A 470 -16.25 22.68 -4.61
CA GLY A 470 -15.67 24.00 -4.38
C GLY A 470 -14.25 23.95 -3.81
N THR A 471 -13.61 25.10 -3.65
CA THR A 471 -12.25 25.23 -3.09
C THR A 471 -12.23 25.42 -1.57
N ASP A 472 -13.36 25.86 -0.99
CA ASP A 472 -13.44 26.29 0.41
C ASP A 472 -14.34 25.33 1.23
N LEU A 473 -14.56 24.12 0.71
CA LEU A 473 -15.37 23.10 1.38
C LEU A 473 -14.57 22.45 2.50
N LEU A 474 -15.19 22.28 3.68
CA LEU A 474 -14.55 21.67 4.85
C LEU A 474 -13.22 22.36 5.23
N ASP A 475 -13.17 23.69 5.06
CA ASP A 475 -12.06 24.54 5.48
C ASP A 475 -12.04 24.64 7.02
N CYS A 476 -11.29 23.73 7.61
CA CYS A 476 -10.97 23.65 9.03
C CYS A 476 -9.52 23.18 9.20
N SER A 477 -9.06 23.09 10.44
CA SER A 477 -7.70 22.68 10.76
C SER A 477 -7.70 21.75 11.96
N HIS A 478 -6.75 20.83 11.99
CA HIS A 478 -6.42 20.02 13.16
C HIS A 478 -5.02 20.36 13.70
N GLU A 479 -4.76 19.98 14.94
CA GLU A 479 -3.39 19.99 15.45
C GLU A 479 -2.55 18.94 14.71
N PRO A 480 -1.27 19.23 14.41
CA PRO A 480 -0.40 18.26 13.76
C PRO A 480 -0.29 16.95 14.53
N LEU A 481 -0.21 15.83 13.81
CA LEU A 481 0.01 14.54 14.42
C LEU A 481 1.46 14.42 14.93
N PRO A 482 1.68 13.69 16.04
CA PRO A 482 3.02 13.48 16.55
C PRO A 482 3.88 12.70 15.54
N ALA A 483 5.18 12.99 15.53
CA ALA A 483 6.12 12.27 14.68
C ALA A 483 6.27 10.81 15.07
N ALA A 484 6.21 9.93 14.07
CA ALA A 484 6.56 8.54 14.26
C ALA A 484 8.07 8.39 14.44
N SER A 485 8.46 7.47 15.32
CA SER A 485 9.84 7.06 15.49
C SER A 485 9.87 5.59 15.90
N LEU A 486 11.00 4.95 15.63
CA LEU A 486 11.25 3.55 15.94
C LEU A 486 12.63 3.37 16.52
N VAL A 487 12.86 2.22 17.17
CA VAL A 487 14.17 1.83 17.66
C VAL A 487 14.64 0.58 16.92
N PHE A 488 15.80 0.64 16.31
CA PHE A 488 16.48 -0.49 15.69
C PHE A 488 17.90 -0.59 16.26
N ASP A 489 18.24 -1.73 16.83
CA ASP A 489 19.55 -2.00 17.47
C ASP A 489 20.00 -0.85 18.42
N GLY A 490 19.07 -0.39 19.26
CA GLY A 490 19.31 0.69 20.23
C GLY A 490 19.44 2.10 19.65
N VAL A 491 19.33 2.26 18.32
CA VAL A 491 19.33 3.56 17.63
C VAL A 491 17.91 3.97 17.29
N THR A 492 17.54 5.22 17.56
CA THR A 492 16.23 5.76 17.20
C THR A 492 16.26 6.39 15.81
N TYR A 493 15.28 6.04 14.98
CA TYR A 493 15.08 6.58 13.64
C TYR A 493 13.72 7.27 13.57
N GLY A 494 13.64 8.36 12.82
CA GLY A 494 12.45 9.17 12.68
C GLY A 494 12.75 10.60 12.25
N CYS A 495 11.70 11.25 11.75
CA CYS A 495 11.73 12.66 11.38
C CYS A 495 11.99 13.53 12.62
N GLY A 496 12.98 14.41 12.57
CA GLY A 496 13.44 15.20 13.72
C GLY A 496 14.31 14.43 14.72
N VAL A 497 14.64 13.17 14.44
CA VAL A 497 15.52 12.33 15.27
C VAL A 497 16.85 12.06 14.57
N ASP A 498 16.87 11.14 13.61
CA ASP A 498 18.06 10.84 12.81
C ASP A 498 18.06 11.65 11.50
N ASP A 499 16.87 11.95 10.97
CA ASP A 499 16.70 12.93 9.90
C ASP A 499 16.36 14.31 10.48
N THR A 500 17.41 15.13 10.61
CA THR A 500 17.31 16.53 11.06
C THR A 500 17.55 17.53 9.94
N THR A 501 17.71 17.04 8.70
CA THR A 501 18.16 17.85 7.56
C THR A 501 17.13 17.96 6.44
N SER A 502 16.21 16.99 6.33
CA SER A 502 15.09 17.10 5.39
C SER A 502 14.24 18.33 5.73
N GLU A 503 13.91 19.10 4.70
CA GLU A 503 13.14 20.36 4.83
C GLU A 503 11.85 20.15 5.62
N HIS A 504 11.15 19.05 5.32
CA HIS A 504 9.87 18.69 5.96
C HIS A 504 10.01 18.21 7.41
N CYS A 505 11.19 17.75 7.81
CA CYS A 505 11.48 17.35 9.20
C CYS A 505 11.96 18.50 10.09
N ALA A 506 12.50 19.56 9.48
CA ALA A 506 12.86 20.77 10.20
C ALA A 506 11.65 21.68 10.50
N ALA A 507 10.58 21.60 9.70
CA ALA A 507 9.37 22.41 9.83
C ALA A 507 8.31 21.81 10.78
N SER A 508 8.46 20.54 11.16
CA SER A 508 7.52 19.78 11.99
C SER A 508 7.92 19.64 13.47
N LEU A 509 8.96 20.38 13.89
CA LEU A 509 9.39 20.61 15.28
C LEU A 509 9.10 22.06 15.69
#